data_AF-A0A7T8F244-F1
#
_entry.id   AF-A0A7T8F244-F1
#
_cell.length_a   1.000
_cell.length_b   1.000
_cell.length_c   1.000
_cell.angle_alpha   90.00
_cell.angle_beta   90.00
_cell.angle_gamma   90.00
#
_symmetry.space_group_name_H-M   'P 1'
#
loop_
_entity.id
_entity.type
_entity.pdbx_description
1 polymer ?
#
loop_
_entity_poly.entity_id
_entity_poly.type
_entity_poly.pdbx_seq_one_letter_code
_entity_poly.pdbx_strand_id
1 'polypeptide(L)'
;KSVGEVMAIGRKFEEAFQKALRMVDENVTGFDPYVKAVNEEELEKPTDKRMFVLAASMKFGYTIDRLYELTKIDRWFLEKMKNIIEYYSLLENLGQSKLSHDILLGAKKIGFSDKQIARAVKSTELAVRQQRRESNICPFVKQIDTVAAEW
;
A
#
# COMPACT_ATOMS: atom_id res chain seq x y z
N LYS A 1 21.32 6.04 -8.46
CA LYS A 1 20.97 6.08 -9.91
C LYS A 1 20.07 4.89 -10.21
N SER A 2 19.00 5.08 -10.98
CA SER A 2 18.11 3.97 -11.36
C SER A 2 18.82 3.03 -12.36
N VAL A 3 18.55 1.73 -12.23
CA VAL A 3 19.03 0.67 -13.15
C VAL A 3 17.88 -0.01 -13.90
N GLY A 4 16.63 0.38 -13.63
CA GLY A 4 15.43 -0.17 -14.25
C GLY A 4 14.15 0.51 -13.74
N GLU A 5 13.03 0.22 -14.37
CA GLU A 5 11.72 0.76 -13.98
C GLU A 5 10.64 -0.31 -14.03
N VAL A 6 9.53 -0.06 -13.32
CA VAL A 6 8.39 -0.98 -13.25
C VAL A 6 7.11 -0.21 -13.50
N MET A 7 6.11 -0.89 -14.06
CA MET A 7 4.78 -0.33 -14.31
C MET A 7 3.71 -1.25 -13.74
N ALA A 8 2.79 -0.67 -12.98
CA ALA A 8 1.64 -1.38 -12.43
C ALA A 8 0.33 -0.70 -12.79
N ILE A 9 -0.71 -1.51 -13.00
CA ILE A 9 -2.05 -1.05 -13.36
C ILE A 9 -3.02 -1.38 -12.24
N GLY A 10 -3.85 -0.39 -11.89
CA GLY A 10 -4.90 -0.48 -10.89
C GLY A 10 -6.02 0.49 -11.19
N ARG A 11 -7.22 0.21 -10.67
CA ARG A 11 -8.40 1.10 -10.81
C ARG A 11 -8.46 2.16 -9.71
N LYS A 12 -7.52 2.10 -8.77
CA LYS A 12 -7.27 3.10 -7.74
C LYS A 12 -5.77 3.41 -7.69
N PHE A 13 -5.43 4.62 -7.30
CA PHE A 13 -4.04 5.01 -7.10
C PHE A 13 -3.34 4.06 -6.11
N GLU A 14 -3.96 3.81 -4.96
CA GLU A 14 -3.41 2.96 -3.90
C GLU A 14 -3.13 1.54 -4.41
N GLU A 15 -4.01 1.01 -5.25
CA GLU A 15 -3.85 -0.30 -5.85
C GLU A 15 -2.63 -0.36 -6.78
N ALA A 16 -2.54 0.59 -7.72
CA ALA A 16 -1.43 0.66 -8.67
C ALA A 16 -0.10 0.92 -7.93
N PHE A 17 -0.10 1.86 -6.98
CA PHE A 17 1.06 2.25 -6.20
C PHE A 17 1.64 1.09 -5.39
N GLN A 18 0.81 0.36 -4.63
CA GLN A 18 1.30 -0.79 -3.86
C GLN A 18 1.76 -1.95 -4.74
N LYS A 19 1.14 -2.16 -5.92
CA LYS A 19 1.63 -3.15 -6.89
C LYS A 19 3.00 -2.76 -7.44
N ALA A 20 3.19 -1.49 -7.83
CA ALA A 20 4.46 -1.00 -8.35
C ALA A 20 5.59 -1.19 -7.33
N LEU A 21 5.36 -0.85 -6.05
CA LEU A 21 6.36 -1.06 -4.99
C LEU A 21 6.81 -2.53 -4.87
N ARG A 22 5.87 -3.48 -5.00
CA ARG A 22 6.19 -4.91 -4.98
C ARG A 22 6.95 -5.41 -6.21
N MET A 23 6.85 -4.72 -7.34
CA MET A 23 7.57 -5.10 -8.56
C MET A 23 9.04 -4.70 -8.51
N VAL A 24 9.42 -3.72 -7.68
CA VAL A 24 10.80 -3.22 -7.58
C VAL A 24 11.73 -4.19 -6.86
N ASP A 25 11.26 -4.83 -5.78
CA ASP A 25 12.07 -5.66 -4.90
C ASP A 25 11.18 -6.73 -4.25
N GLU A 26 11.60 -8.00 -4.30
CA GLU A 26 10.87 -9.15 -3.75
C GLU A 26 10.65 -9.07 -2.23
N ASN A 27 11.48 -8.30 -1.53
CA ASN A 27 11.38 -8.11 -0.09
C ASN A 27 10.36 -7.01 0.28
N VAL A 28 9.93 -6.21 -0.70
CA VAL A 28 8.93 -5.16 -0.51
C VAL A 28 7.54 -5.74 -0.73
N THR A 29 6.69 -5.66 0.30
CA THR A 29 5.32 -6.20 0.28
C THR A 29 4.25 -5.18 -0.08
N GLY A 30 4.63 -3.89 -0.14
CA GLY A 30 3.75 -2.74 -0.39
C GLY A 30 4.31 -1.48 0.27
N PHE A 31 3.43 -0.51 0.54
CA PHE A 31 3.78 0.71 1.27
C PHE A 31 3.79 0.41 2.78
N ASP A 32 4.91 -0.14 3.26
CA ASP A 32 5.08 -0.67 4.61
C ASP A 32 5.82 0.33 5.52
N PRO A 33 5.20 0.76 6.64
CA PRO A 33 5.78 1.76 7.54
C PRO A 33 6.91 1.23 8.44
N TYR A 34 7.19 -0.08 8.43
CA TYR A 34 8.20 -0.69 9.32
C TYR A 34 9.54 -0.96 8.62
N VAL A 35 9.66 -0.67 7.33
CA VAL A 35 10.89 -0.91 6.55
C VAL A 35 11.99 0.10 6.91
N LYS A 36 11.62 1.32 7.31
CA LYS A 36 12.54 2.39 7.72
C LYS A 36 12.00 3.10 8.96
N ALA A 37 12.90 3.70 9.72
CA ALA A 37 12.54 4.64 10.77
C ALA A 37 12.23 6.02 10.18
N VAL A 38 11.57 6.88 10.96
CA VAL A 38 11.36 8.29 10.63
C VAL A 38 12.71 8.98 10.51
N ASN A 39 12.90 9.74 9.43
CA ASN A 39 14.11 10.51 9.17
C ASN A 39 13.75 11.71 8.27
N GLU A 40 13.67 12.92 8.85
CA GLU A 40 13.30 14.12 8.09
C GLU A 40 14.32 14.50 7.02
N GLU A 41 15.61 14.21 7.24
CA GLU A 41 16.65 14.50 6.25
C GLU A 41 16.40 13.71 4.96
N GLU A 42 15.96 12.45 5.05
CA GLU A 42 15.58 11.64 3.88
C GLU A 42 14.23 12.06 3.27
N LEU A 43 13.36 12.72 4.05
CA LEU A 43 12.14 13.32 3.50
C LEU A 43 12.47 14.56 2.67
N GLU A 44 13.40 15.40 3.13
CA GLU A 44 13.84 16.61 2.42
C GLU A 44 14.75 16.29 1.24
N LYS A 45 15.73 15.41 1.43
CA LYS A 45 16.72 15.00 0.42
C LYS A 45 16.28 13.68 -0.22
N PRO A 46 15.80 13.67 -1.48
CA PRO A 46 15.22 12.47 -2.06
C PRO A 46 16.20 11.30 -2.16
N THR A 47 15.85 10.18 -1.54
CA THR A 47 16.55 8.88 -1.63
C THR A 47 15.69 7.82 -2.31
N ASP A 48 16.30 6.69 -2.70
CA ASP A 48 15.59 5.51 -3.21
C ASP A 48 14.69 4.84 -2.15
N LYS A 49 14.93 5.12 -0.86
CA LYS A 49 14.14 4.59 0.27
C LYS A 49 13.16 5.60 0.86
N ARG A 50 13.10 6.83 0.33
CA ARG A 50 12.22 7.93 0.80
C ARG A 50 10.76 7.51 0.99
N MET A 51 10.23 6.66 0.12
CA MET A 51 8.85 6.18 0.23
C MET A 51 8.58 5.42 1.54
N PHE A 52 9.54 4.67 2.05
CA PHE A 52 9.39 3.93 3.31
C PHE A 52 9.53 4.84 4.53
N VAL A 53 10.40 5.85 4.45
CA VAL A 53 10.49 6.90 5.48
C VAL A 53 9.19 7.71 5.53
N LEU A 54 8.58 7.98 4.38
CA LEU A 54 7.28 8.65 4.27
C LEU A 54 6.17 7.81 4.92
N ALA A 55 6.11 6.50 4.64
CA ALA A 55 5.19 5.57 5.29
C ALA A 55 5.35 5.57 6.83
N ALA A 56 6.59 5.48 7.31
CA ALA A 56 6.90 5.52 8.74
C ALA A 56 6.47 6.84 9.38
N SER A 57 6.68 7.97 8.71
CA SER A 57 6.35 9.31 9.21
C SER A 57 4.84 9.52 9.30
N MET A 58 4.08 9.04 8.29
CA MET A 58 2.62 9.00 8.35
C MET A 58 2.13 8.15 9.52
N LYS A 59 2.73 6.96 9.73
CA LYS A 59 2.38 6.07 10.85
C LYS A 59 2.70 6.69 12.21
N PHE A 60 3.78 7.47 12.30
CA PHE A 60 4.17 8.22 13.49
C PHE A 60 3.25 9.41 13.78
N GLY A 61 2.41 9.84 12.83
CA GLY A 61 1.41 10.88 13.02
C GLY A 61 1.76 12.23 12.39
N TYR A 62 2.67 12.28 11.42
CA TYR A 62 2.96 13.52 10.70
C TYR A 62 1.74 13.98 9.89
N THR A 63 1.47 15.29 9.89
CA THR A 63 0.39 15.87 9.12
C THR A 63 0.73 15.92 7.63
N ILE A 64 -0.29 15.92 6.78
CA ILE A 64 -0.13 16.04 5.32
C ILE A 64 0.58 17.35 4.95
N ASP A 65 0.27 18.45 5.64
CA ASP A 65 0.95 19.73 5.41
C ASP A 65 2.44 19.68 5.73
N ARG A 66 2.83 19.09 6.87
CA ARG A 66 4.25 18.91 7.21
C ARG A 66 4.97 18.03 6.19
N LEU A 67 4.34 16.94 5.77
CA LEU A 67 4.90 16.06 4.75
C LEU A 67 5.00 16.74 3.39
N TYR A 68 4.06 17.60 3.03
CA TYR A 68 4.14 18.44 1.84
C TYR A 68 5.31 19.43 1.94
N GLU A 69 5.49 20.08 3.09
CA GLU A 69 6.58 21.03 3.30
C GLU A 69 7.95 20.39 3.14
N LEU A 70 8.15 19.22 3.76
CA LEU A 70 9.39 18.45 3.70
C LEU A 70 9.61 17.86 2.30
N THR A 71 8.56 17.32 1.66
CA THR A 71 8.76 16.48 0.47
C THR A 71 8.47 17.15 -0.87
N LYS A 72 7.63 18.19 -0.87
CA LYS A 72 6.98 18.80 -2.04
C LYS A 72 6.14 17.82 -2.89
N ILE A 73 5.83 16.63 -2.38
CA ILE A 73 4.88 15.71 -3.00
C ILE A 73 3.48 16.31 -2.82
N ASP A 74 2.73 16.41 -3.91
CA ASP A 74 1.39 16.99 -3.87
C ASP A 74 0.49 16.32 -2.82
N ARG A 75 -0.32 17.14 -2.14
CA ARG A 75 -1.18 16.72 -1.04
C ARG A 75 -2.15 15.62 -1.45
N TRP A 76 -2.61 15.60 -2.70
CA TRP A 76 -3.49 14.55 -3.20
C TRP A 76 -2.84 13.18 -3.09
N PHE A 77 -1.57 13.04 -3.50
CA PHE A 77 -0.84 11.77 -3.38
C PHE A 77 -0.60 11.40 -1.92
N LEU A 78 -0.24 12.38 -1.08
CA LEU A 78 -0.02 12.17 0.35
C LEU A 78 -1.31 11.67 1.03
N GLU A 79 -2.48 12.21 0.68
CA GLU A 79 -3.77 11.73 1.19
C GLU A 79 -4.05 10.29 0.76
N LYS A 80 -3.75 9.93 -0.50
CA LYS A 80 -3.90 8.53 -0.95
C LYS A 80 -2.95 7.57 -0.23
N MET A 81 -1.72 7.99 0.04
CA MET A 81 -0.77 7.20 0.84
C MET A 81 -1.23 7.08 2.29
N LYS A 82 -1.80 8.15 2.87
CA LYS A 82 -2.37 8.15 4.21
C LYS A 82 -3.54 7.16 4.33
N ASN A 83 -4.41 7.04 3.32
CA ASN A 83 -5.46 6.01 3.28
C ASN A 83 -4.88 4.59 3.49
N ILE A 84 -3.71 4.30 2.89
CA ILE A 84 -3.05 3.00 3.03
C ILE A 84 -2.60 2.79 4.48
N ILE A 85 -1.99 3.80 5.10
CA ILE A 85 -1.48 3.73 6.49
C ILE A 85 -2.62 3.66 7.51
N GLU A 86 -3.71 4.37 7.29
CA GLU A 86 -4.92 4.27 8.12
C GLU A 86 -5.51 2.86 8.04
N TYR A 87 -5.60 2.28 6.84
CA TYR A 87 -6.07 0.91 6.68
C TYR A 87 -5.12 -0.12 7.31
N TYR A 88 -3.81 0.11 7.22
CA TYR A 88 -2.81 -0.71 7.91
C TYR A 88 -3.06 -0.69 9.42
N SER A 89 -3.28 0.49 10.00
CA SER A 89 -3.59 0.67 11.43
C SER A 89 -4.90 -0.01 11.83
N LEU A 90 -5.93 0.06 10.97
CA LEU A 90 -7.18 -0.67 11.17
C LEU A 90 -6.94 -2.18 11.27
N LEU A 91 -6.17 -2.76 10.34
CA LEU A 91 -5.88 -4.20 10.32
C LEU A 91 -5.12 -4.63 11.59
N GLU A 92 -4.14 -3.86 12.04
CA GLU A 92 -3.38 -4.14 13.26
C GLU A 92 -4.25 -4.15 14.52
N ASN A 93 -5.30 -3.32 14.57
CA ASN A 93 -6.22 -3.24 15.71
C ASN A 93 -7.25 -4.38 15.75
N LEU A 94 -7.54 -5.03 14.61
CA LEU A 94 -8.56 -6.06 14.51
C LEU A 94 -8.04 -7.46 14.87
N GLY A 95 -6.83 -7.81 14.42
CA GLY A 95 -6.33 -9.19 14.46
C GLY A 95 -7.12 -10.15 13.54
N GLN A 96 -6.58 -11.36 13.30
CA GLN A 96 -7.11 -12.28 12.28
C GLN A 96 -8.57 -12.70 12.50
N SER A 97 -8.98 -12.93 13.76
CA SER A 97 -10.32 -13.43 14.08
C SER A 97 -11.44 -12.42 13.81
N LYS A 98 -11.12 -11.13 13.70
CA LYS A 98 -12.08 -10.04 13.43
C LYS A 98 -12.00 -9.52 12.00
N LEU A 99 -11.22 -10.18 11.13
CA LEU A 99 -11.08 -9.79 9.74
C LEU A 99 -12.34 -10.17 8.96
N SER A 100 -13.30 -9.25 8.88
CA SER A 100 -14.56 -9.47 8.14
C SER A 100 -14.34 -9.46 6.62
N HIS A 101 -15.33 -9.99 5.88
CA HIS A 101 -15.37 -9.97 4.41
C HIS A 101 -15.11 -8.57 3.85
N ASP A 102 -15.81 -7.55 4.35
CA ASP A 102 -15.74 -6.19 3.81
C ASP A 102 -14.39 -5.53 4.09
N ILE A 103 -13.80 -5.81 5.25
CA ILE A 103 -12.48 -5.29 5.60
C ILE A 103 -11.41 -5.95 4.73
N LEU A 104 -11.50 -7.27 4.51
CA LEU A 104 -10.62 -7.99 3.63
C LEU A 104 -10.76 -7.49 2.18
N LEU A 105 -11.98 -7.35 1.68
CA LEU A 105 -12.25 -6.83 0.34
C LEU A 105 -11.73 -5.39 0.16
N GLY A 106 -11.93 -4.52 1.15
CA GLY A 106 -11.42 -3.15 1.15
C GLY A 106 -9.89 -3.10 1.08
N ALA A 107 -9.20 -3.93 1.88
CA ALA A 107 -7.74 -4.05 1.84
C ALA A 107 -7.24 -4.46 0.44
N LYS A 108 -7.90 -5.45 -0.18
CA LYS A 108 -7.55 -5.89 -1.55
C LYS A 108 -7.78 -4.78 -2.58
N LYS A 109 -8.89 -4.04 -2.48
CA LYS A 109 -9.24 -2.93 -3.41
C LYS A 109 -8.25 -1.77 -3.36
N ILE A 110 -7.52 -1.57 -2.27
CA ILE A 110 -6.47 -0.54 -2.15
C ILE A 110 -5.05 -1.13 -2.31
N GLY A 111 -4.93 -2.40 -2.74
CA GLY A 111 -3.66 -2.97 -3.19
C GLY A 111 -2.85 -3.78 -2.16
N PHE A 112 -3.39 -4.08 -0.98
CA PHE A 112 -2.67 -4.90 0.01
C PHE A 112 -2.43 -6.32 -0.51
N SER A 113 -1.23 -6.83 -0.32
CA SER A 113 -0.90 -8.24 -0.54
C SER A 113 -1.41 -9.12 0.60
N ASP A 114 -1.63 -10.41 0.34
CA ASP A 114 -2.04 -11.36 1.39
C ASP A 114 -0.97 -11.41 2.51
N LYS A 115 0.31 -11.33 2.13
CA LYS A 115 1.47 -11.22 3.03
C LYS A 115 1.44 -9.97 3.93
N GLN A 116 1.08 -8.80 3.38
CA GLN A 116 1.00 -7.55 4.14
C GLN A 116 -0.17 -7.58 5.13
N ILE A 117 -1.34 -8.09 4.71
CA ILE A 117 -2.50 -8.29 5.60
C ILE A 117 -2.13 -9.25 6.72
N ALA A 118 -1.51 -10.39 6.40
CA ALA A 118 -1.11 -11.40 7.37
C ALA A 118 -0.17 -10.84 8.44
N ARG A 119 0.81 -10.01 8.06
CA ARG A 119 1.68 -9.32 9.01
C ARG A 119 0.89 -8.40 9.95
N ALA A 120 0.02 -7.56 9.41
CA ALA A 120 -0.77 -6.61 10.19
C ALA A 120 -1.69 -7.32 11.20
N VAL A 121 -2.36 -8.39 10.79
CA VAL A 121 -3.33 -9.12 11.63
C VAL A 121 -2.72 -10.26 12.46
N LYS A 122 -1.39 -10.38 12.47
CA LYS A 122 -0.60 -11.42 13.17
C LYS A 122 -1.01 -12.84 12.78
N SER A 123 -1.06 -13.11 11.48
CA SER A 123 -1.44 -14.37 10.86
C SER A 123 -0.38 -14.85 9.84
N THR A 124 -0.65 -15.97 9.17
CA THR A 124 0.16 -16.46 8.06
C THR A 124 -0.44 -16.04 6.72
N GLU A 125 0.41 -15.85 5.71
CA GLU A 125 -0.05 -15.53 4.35
C GLU A 125 -1.00 -16.59 3.81
N LEU A 126 -0.74 -17.87 4.11
CA LEU A 126 -1.59 -18.99 3.69
C LEU A 126 -2.99 -18.89 4.29
N ALA A 127 -3.11 -18.58 5.59
CA ALA A 127 -4.40 -18.43 6.25
C ALA A 127 -5.23 -17.29 5.65
N VAL A 128 -4.61 -16.11 5.43
CA VAL A 128 -5.29 -14.98 4.80
C VAL A 128 -5.71 -15.31 3.36
N ARG A 129 -4.85 -16.00 2.60
CA ARG A 129 -5.16 -16.43 1.23
C ARG A 129 -6.33 -17.41 1.19
N GLN A 130 -6.37 -18.36 2.12
CA GLN A 130 -7.47 -19.32 2.24
C GLN A 130 -8.78 -18.61 2.57
N GLN A 131 -8.80 -17.78 3.61
CA GLN A 131 -9.98 -16.99 3.98
C GLN A 131 -10.47 -16.13 2.81
N ARG A 132 -9.56 -15.48 2.08
CA ARG A 132 -9.89 -14.67 0.91
C ARG A 132 -10.58 -15.49 -0.19
N ARG A 133 -10.11 -16.72 -0.44
CA ARG A 133 -10.71 -17.64 -1.41
C ARG A 133 -12.08 -18.14 -0.97
N GLU A 134 -12.21 -18.55 0.29
CA GLU A 134 -13.50 -18.97 0.89
C GLU A 134 -14.54 -17.84 0.88
N SER A 135 -14.07 -16.60 1.00
CA SER A 135 -14.89 -15.38 0.90
C SER A 135 -15.22 -14.98 -0.55
N ASN A 136 -14.80 -15.75 -1.56
CA ASN A 136 -14.95 -15.43 -2.99
C ASN A 136 -14.34 -14.08 -3.41
N ILE A 137 -13.31 -13.61 -2.70
CA ILE A 137 -12.61 -12.36 -3.02
C ILE A 137 -11.46 -12.66 -4.00
N CYS A 138 -11.77 -12.60 -5.29
CA CYS A 138 -10.83 -12.86 -6.38
C CYS A 138 -10.58 -11.60 -7.23
N PRO A 139 -9.37 -11.44 -7.79
CA PRO A 139 -9.11 -10.39 -8.77
C PRO A 139 -9.88 -10.67 -10.06
N PHE A 140 -10.14 -9.62 -10.84
CA PHE A 140 -10.74 -9.72 -12.17
C PHE A 140 -9.71 -9.40 -13.25
N VAL A 141 -9.81 -10.09 -14.38
CA VAL A 141 -9.07 -9.77 -15.60
C VAL A 141 -9.79 -8.64 -16.34
N LYS A 142 -9.03 -7.65 -16.81
CA LYS A 142 -9.54 -6.51 -17.58
C LYS A 142 -8.61 -6.25 -18.77
N GLN A 143 -9.19 -5.84 -19.88
CA GLN A 143 -8.47 -5.47 -21.08
C GLN A 143 -8.09 -3.97 -21.04
N ILE A 144 -6.99 -3.64 -21.70
CA ILE A 144 -6.62 -2.26 -22.03
C ILE A 144 -7.07 -2.06 -23.48
N ASP A 145 -8.21 -1.39 -23.65
CA ASP A 145 -8.87 -1.21 -24.96
C ASP A 145 -8.63 0.18 -25.57
N THR A 146 -7.95 1.08 -24.84
CA THR A 146 -7.68 2.50 -25.18
C THR A 146 -8.90 3.42 -25.22
N VAL A 147 -10.10 2.87 -25.08
CA VAL A 147 -11.40 3.56 -25.29
C VAL A 147 -12.32 3.47 -24.07
N ALA A 148 -11.83 2.92 -22.96
CA ALA A 148 -12.59 2.73 -21.73
C ALA A 148 -13.91 1.94 -21.94
N ALA A 149 -13.83 0.88 -22.75
CA ALA A 149 -14.93 0.02 -23.16
C ALA A 149 -16.04 0.70 -23.98
N GLU A 150 -15.70 1.76 -24.73
CA GLU A 150 -16.62 2.36 -25.72
C GLU A 150 -16.98 1.39 -26.87
N TRP A 151 -16.08 0.45 -27.21
CA TRP A 151 -16.19 -0.49 -28.34
C TRP A 151 -16.01 -1.95 -27.92
#